data_AF-A0A0D9VW89-F1
#
_entry.id   AF-A0A0D9VW89-F1
#
_cell.length_a   1.000
_cell.length_b   1.000
_cell.length_c   1.000
_cell.angle_alpha   90.00
_cell.angle_beta   90.00
_cell.angle_gamma   90.00
#
_symmetry.space_group_name_H-M   'P 1'
#
loop_
_entity.id
_entity.type
_entity.pdbx_description
1 polymer ?
#
loop_
_entity_poly.entity_id
_entity_poly.type
_entity_poly.pdbx_seq_one_letter_code
_entity_poly.pdbx_strand_id
1 'polypeptide(L)'
;MQHVCTRILSGLSSSGDSHDSRDYQLDSIEALDMLEKKLKVAEGHLEVGRLFAYYQVPKPVHFFLSAHLDEKNVKQIIRLLLSKFGRRQPVRSDNEWTNMWRDLKHIQEKAFPFLDSEFMLAEFIRGLLKAGKFSLARNYLGGTSAVSLSTEKAENLVVQAAREYFFSASTLSCNEIWKARECLNLLPNSISVQAETDIIDALTVRLPYLGVTILPVQFRQVKDPMEVIRMVITSQTGAYLHFEEIIDVAKLLGLRSEEYQRMRERRTLPVRGCVLI
;
A
#
# COMPACT_ATOMS: atom_id res chain seq x y z
N MET A 1 -17.27 -24.84 -5.17
CA MET A 1 -17.63 -24.37 -3.82
C MET A 1 -19.10 -23.93 -3.71
N GLN A 2 -19.63 -23.10 -4.63
CA GLN A 2 -21.05 -22.70 -4.61
C GLN A 2 -22.06 -23.83 -4.88
N HIS A 3 -21.75 -24.78 -5.77
CA HIS A 3 -22.66 -25.90 -6.09
C HIS A 3 -22.79 -26.96 -4.98
N VAL A 4 -21.87 -26.97 -4.02
CA VAL A 4 -21.87 -27.96 -2.93
C VAL A 4 -22.90 -27.57 -1.88
N CYS A 5 -23.03 -26.29 -1.54
CA CYS A 5 -24.01 -25.85 -0.54
C CYS A 5 -25.47 -25.99 -1.01
N THR A 6 -25.78 -25.73 -2.29
CA THR A 6 -27.17 -25.73 -2.77
C THR A 6 -27.72 -27.13 -3.06
N ARG A 7 -26.87 -28.09 -3.46
CA ARG A 7 -27.30 -29.48 -3.72
C ARG A 7 -27.53 -30.31 -2.45
N ILE A 8 -26.90 -29.94 -1.33
CA ILE A 8 -26.97 -30.71 -0.07
C ILE A 8 -28.34 -30.53 0.63
N LEU A 9 -29.06 -29.43 0.40
CA LEU A 9 -30.37 -29.20 1.05
C LEU A 9 -31.54 -29.88 0.33
N SER A 10 -31.40 -30.25 -0.94
CA SER A 10 -32.46 -30.93 -1.72
C SER A 10 -32.47 -32.46 -1.56
N GLY A 11 -31.37 -33.06 -1.08
CA GLY A 11 -31.20 -34.52 -1.01
C GLY A 11 -31.97 -35.21 0.12
N LEU A 12 -32.59 -34.46 1.05
CA LEU A 12 -33.32 -35.02 2.20
C LEU A 12 -34.82 -35.26 1.94
N SER A 13 -35.27 -35.23 0.68
CA SER A 13 -36.72 -35.29 0.35
C SER A 13 -37.17 -36.44 -0.55
N SER A 14 -36.32 -37.41 -0.90
CA SER A 14 -36.78 -38.59 -1.65
C SER A 14 -36.28 -39.89 -1.01
N SER A 15 -37.11 -40.45 -0.12
CA SER A 15 -37.04 -41.87 0.26
C SER A 15 -37.94 -42.66 -0.69
N GLY A 16 -37.37 -43.66 -1.37
CA GLY A 16 -38.13 -44.57 -2.23
C GLY A 16 -37.25 -45.61 -2.92
N ASP A 17 -37.20 -46.79 -2.30
CA ASP A 17 -37.01 -48.14 -2.85
C ASP A 17 -35.65 -48.69 -3.34
N SER A 18 -35.31 -49.82 -2.70
CA SER A 18 -34.51 -50.97 -3.13
C SER A 18 -33.27 -50.70 -3.99
N HIS A 19 -32.13 -50.45 -3.34
CA HIS A 19 -30.82 -50.39 -3.99
C HIS A 19 -29.78 -51.25 -3.26
N ASP A 20 -28.78 -51.69 -4.03
CA ASP A 20 -27.79 -52.74 -3.77
C ASP A 20 -26.93 -52.47 -2.51
N SER A 21 -26.51 -53.50 -1.77
CA SER A 21 -25.69 -53.34 -0.55
C SER A 21 -24.34 -52.65 -0.79
N ARG A 22 -23.89 -52.60 -2.05
CA ARG A 22 -22.72 -51.83 -2.49
C ARG A 22 -22.99 -50.33 -2.57
N ASP A 23 -24.21 -49.91 -2.92
CA ASP A 23 -24.62 -48.49 -3.00
C ASP A 23 -24.66 -47.88 -1.59
N TYR A 24 -25.18 -48.60 -0.58
CA TYR A 24 -25.17 -48.16 0.82
C TYR A 24 -23.75 -47.96 1.39
N GLN A 25 -22.80 -48.79 0.97
CA GLN A 25 -21.41 -48.73 1.41
C GLN A 25 -20.67 -47.57 0.75
N LEU A 26 -20.96 -47.28 -0.53
CA LEU A 26 -20.42 -46.15 -1.26
C LEU A 26 -20.98 -44.81 -0.73
N ASP A 27 -22.29 -44.74 -0.47
CA ASP A 27 -22.94 -43.57 0.15
C ASP A 27 -22.39 -43.28 1.56
N SER A 28 -22.07 -44.31 2.34
CA SER A 28 -21.49 -44.16 3.67
C SER A 28 -20.05 -43.62 3.62
N ILE A 29 -19.26 -44.02 2.62
CA ILE A 29 -17.88 -43.54 2.43
C ILE A 29 -17.89 -42.07 1.96
N GLU A 30 -18.78 -41.71 1.02
CA GLU A 30 -18.92 -40.34 0.57
C GLU A 30 -19.43 -39.40 1.68
N ALA A 31 -20.36 -39.88 2.51
CA ALA A 31 -20.83 -39.13 3.67
C ALA A 31 -19.72 -38.89 4.71
N LEU A 32 -18.87 -39.89 4.96
CA LEU A 32 -17.71 -39.79 5.86
C LEU A 32 -16.68 -38.78 5.34
N ASP A 33 -16.32 -38.84 4.05
CA ASP A 33 -15.39 -37.88 3.43
C ASP A 33 -15.94 -36.44 3.49
N MET A 34 -17.24 -36.25 3.27
CA MET A 34 -17.87 -34.94 3.41
C MET A 34 -17.87 -34.44 4.86
N LEU A 35 -18.06 -35.32 5.84
CA LEU A 35 -17.99 -34.96 7.26
C LEU A 35 -16.56 -34.58 7.66
N GLU A 36 -15.56 -35.33 7.19
CA GLU A 36 -14.15 -35.04 7.42
C GLU A 36 -13.75 -33.68 6.82
N LYS A 37 -14.20 -33.39 5.59
CA LYS A 37 -13.99 -32.07 4.96
C LYS A 37 -14.62 -30.94 5.78
N LYS A 38 -15.85 -31.13 6.27
CA LYS A 38 -16.52 -30.14 7.14
C LYS A 38 -15.78 -29.93 8.46
N LEU A 39 -15.29 -31.00 9.07
CA LEU A 39 -14.50 -30.94 10.30
C LEU A 39 -13.20 -30.14 10.09
N LYS A 40 -12.44 -30.44 9.03
CA LYS A 40 -11.21 -29.71 8.68
C LYS A 40 -11.45 -28.20 8.47
N VAL A 41 -12.56 -27.84 7.83
CA VAL A 41 -12.96 -26.43 7.65
C VAL A 41 -13.28 -25.78 9.00
N ALA A 42 -14.05 -26.46 9.86
CA ALA A 42 -14.39 -25.95 11.18
C ALA A 42 -13.16 -25.77 12.08
N GLU A 43 -12.22 -26.72 12.06
CA GLU A 43 -10.93 -26.62 12.75
C GLU A 43 -10.11 -25.41 12.26
N GLY A 44 -10.04 -25.22 10.94
CA GLY A 44 -9.39 -24.06 10.33
C GLY A 44 -10.01 -22.73 10.79
N HIS A 45 -11.34 -22.65 10.83
CA HIS A 45 -12.03 -21.46 11.34
C HIS A 45 -11.74 -21.19 12.82
N LEU A 46 -11.65 -22.24 13.65
CA LEU A 46 -11.30 -22.09 15.07
C LEU A 46 -9.85 -21.63 15.27
N GLU A 47 -8.91 -22.18 14.50
CA GLU A 47 -7.51 -21.74 14.49
C GLU A 47 -7.38 -20.26 14.13
N VAL A 48 -8.01 -19.86 13.03
CA VAL A 48 -8.00 -18.46 12.57
C VAL A 48 -8.73 -17.56 13.57
N GLY A 49 -9.82 -18.02 14.17
CA GLY A 49 -10.53 -17.32 15.23
C GLY A 49 -9.63 -17.02 16.44
N ARG A 50 -8.76 -17.96 16.83
CA ARG A 50 -7.76 -17.75 17.89
C ARG A 50 -6.73 -16.70 17.49
N LEU A 51 -6.20 -16.74 16.26
CA LEU A 51 -5.28 -15.71 15.76
C LEU A 51 -5.94 -14.32 15.74
N PHE A 52 -7.17 -14.23 15.27
CA PHE A 52 -7.95 -13.00 15.26
C PHE A 52 -8.12 -12.42 16.66
N ALA A 53 -8.43 -13.27 17.66
CA ALA A 53 -8.50 -12.87 19.05
C ALA A 53 -7.14 -12.38 19.60
N TYR A 54 -6.04 -13.11 19.31
CA TYR A 54 -4.67 -12.73 19.69
C TYR A 54 -4.28 -11.34 19.15
N TYR A 55 -4.63 -11.05 17.90
CA TYR A 55 -4.43 -9.75 17.28
C TYR A 55 -5.50 -8.70 17.62
N GLN A 56 -6.38 -8.98 18.59
CA GLN A 56 -7.42 -8.08 19.10
C GLN A 56 -8.44 -7.65 18.04
N VAL A 57 -8.80 -8.57 17.15
CA VAL A 57 -9.89 -8.44 16.18
C VAL A 57 -10.77 -9.71 16.22
N PRO A 58 -11.32 -10.09 17.38
CA PRO A 58 -12.11 -11.32 17.51
C PRO A 58 -13.33 -11.27 16.58
N LYS A 59 -13.67 -12.42 15.99
CA LYS A 59 -14.85 -12.59 15.14
C LYS A 59 -15.63 -13.84 15.56
N PRO A 60 -16.97 -13.79 15.54
CA PRO A 60 -17.81 -14.95 15.83
C PRO A 60 -17.66 -16.02 14.73
N VAL A 61 -17.90 -17.29 15.05
CA VAL A 61 -17.75 -18.39 14.08
C VAL A 61 -18.60 -18.17 12.81
N HIS A 62 -19.79 -17.59 12.95
CA HIS A 62 -20.66 -17.30 11.80
C HIS A 62 -19.99 -16.40 10.75
N PHE A 63 -19.08 -15.51 11.16
CA PHE A 63 -18.36 -14.62 10.25
C PHE A 63 -17.59 -15.42 9.20
N PHE A 64 -16.93 -16.51 9.60
CA PHE A 64 -16.13 -17.35 8.70
C PHE A 64 -17.01 -18.12 7.70
N LEU A 65 -18.22 -18.53 8.11
CA LEU A 65 -19.15 -19.25 7.25
C LEU A 65 -19.63 -18.39 6.06
N SER A 66 -19.83 -17.09 6.27
CA SER A 66 -20.30 -16.15 5.24
C SER A 66 -19.18 -15.29 4.64
N ALA A 67 -17.93 -15.47 5.04
CA ALA A 67 -16.81 -14.58 4.67
C ALA A 67 -16.59 -14.48 3.14
N HIS A 68 -16.80 -15.57 2.43
CA HIS A 68 -16.63 -15.63 0.97
C HIS A 68 -17.68 -14.80 0.19
N LEU A 69 -18.80 -14.43 0.82
CA LEU A 69 -19.83 -13.58 0.21
C LEU A 69 -19.45 -12.09 0.28
N ASP A 70 -18.52 -11.73 1.17
CA ASP A 70 -18.09 -10.36 1.41
C ASP A 70 -16.57 -10.25 1.50
N GLU A 71 -15.91 -10.48 0.36
CA GLU A 71 -14.46 -10.37 0.24
C GLU A 71 -13.94 -8.99 0.69
N LYS A 72 -14.71 -7.92 0.46
CA LYS A 72 -14.32 -6.55 0.82
C LYS A 72 -14.16 -6.40 2.34
N ASN A 73 -15.11 -6.91 3.12
CA ASN A 73 -15.04 -6.90 4.58
C ASN A 73 -13.86 -7.73 5.11
N VAL A 74 -13.60 -8.91 4.52
CA VAL A 74 -12.43 -9.72 4.91
C VAL A 74 -11.13 -8.96 4.64
N LYS A 75 -10.99 -8.32 3.47
CA LYS A 75 -9.83 -7.46 3.15
C LYS A 75 -9.67 -6.32 4.15
N GLN A 76 -10.76 -5.70 4.60
CA GLN A 76 -10.71 -4.66 5.63
C GLN A 76 -10.23 -5.21 6.98
N ILE A 77 -10.65 -6.41 7.37
CA ILE A 77 -10.21 -7.06 8.61
C ILE A 77 -8.71 -7.38 8.56
N ILE A 78 -8.18 -7.87 7.43
CA ILE A 78 -6.74 -8.09 7.24
C ILE A 78 -5.96 -6.78 7.41
N ARG A 79 -6.43 -5.69 6.80
CA ARG A 79 -5.82 -4.36 6.97
C ARG A 79 -5.88 -3.86 8.43
N LEU A 80 -6.99 -4.11 9.12
CA LEU A 80 -7.16 -3.75 10.53
C LEU A 80 -6.18 -4.52 11.43
N LEU A 81 -6.01 -5.83 11.19
CA LEU A 81 -5.04 -6.67 11.89
C LEU A 81 -3.62 -6.11 11.76
N LEU A 82 -3.19 -5.88 10.52
CA LEU A 82 -1.88 -5.29 10.21
C LEU A 82 -1.68 -3.92 10.85
N SER A 83 -2.69 -3.05 10.76
CA SER A 83 -2.63 -1.71 11.35
C SER A 83 -2.55 -1.76 12.87
N LYS A 84 -3.31 -2.64 13.53
CA LYS A 84 -3.24 -2.81 14.99
C LYS A 84 -1.90 -3.37 15.40
N PHE A 85 -1.39 -4.36 14.68
CA PHE A 85 -0.10 -4.99 14.95
C PHE A 85 1.04 -3.97 14.86
N GLY A 86 1.11 -3.19 13.77
CA GLY A 86 2.20 -2.24 13.52
C GLY A 86 2.20 -1.00 14.40
N ARG A 87 1.06 -0.59 14.97
CA ARG A 87 0.95 0.58 15.86
C ARG A 87 1.24 0.29 17.34
N ARG A 88 1.39 -0.99 17.72
CA ARG A 88 1.65 -1.36 19.12
C ARG A 88 3.02 -0.85 19.56
N GLN A 89 3.07 -0.39 20.81
CA GLN A 89 4.31 -0.04 21.51
C GLN A 89 4.62 -1.12 22.56
N PRO A 90 5.89 -1.53 22.73
CA PRO A 90 7.07 -1.10 21.96
C PRO A 90 7.03 -1.54 20.49
N VAL A 91 7.82 -0.88 19.65
CA VAL A 91 7.94 -1.21 18.22
C VAL A 91 8.34 -2.67 18.05
N ARG A 92 7.60 -3.38 17.20
CA ARG A 92 7.79 -4.82 16.94
C ARG A 92 9.14 -5.10 16.30
N SER A 93 9.79 -6.17 16.75
CA SER A 93 11.01 -6.70 16.15
C SER A 93 10.75 -7.30 14.76
N ASP A 94 11.80 -7.46 13.96
CA ASP A 94 11.68 -8.04 12.62
C ASP A 94 11.25 -9.53 12.68
N ASN A 95 11.64 -10.24 13.75
CA ASN A 95 11.18 -11.60 14.02
C ASN A 95 9.67 -11.66 14.29
N GLU A 96 9.12 -10.71 15.04
CA GLU A 96 7.68 -10.62 15.27
C GLU A 96 6.91 -10.32 13.97
N TRP A 97 7.44 -9.46 13.10
CA TRP A 97 6.87 -9.24 11.77
C TRP A 97 6.92 -10.50 10.89
N THR A 98 8.01 -11.26 11.00
CA THR A 98 8.15 -12.55 10.30
C THR A 98 7.15 -13.60 10.83
N ASN A 99 6.91 -13.64 12.15
CA ASN A 99 5.83 -14.45 12.74
C ASN A 99 4.46 -14.01 12.21
N MET A 100 4.19 -12.70 12.18
CA MET A 100 2.93 -12.15 11.65
C MET A 100 2.70 -12.53 10.19
N TRP A 101 3.73 -12.55 9.35
CA TRP A 101 3.62 -13.03 7.96
C TRP A 101 3.19 -14.50 7.90
N ARG A 102 3.79 -15.36 8.72
CA ARG A 102 3.40 -16.78 8.82
C ARG A 102 1.95 -16.93 9.27
N ASP A 103 1.53 -16.16 10.27
CA ASP A 103 0.14 -16.18 10.73
C ASP A 103 -0.83 -15.69 9.64
N LEU A 104 -0.47 -14.66 8.86
CA LEU A 104 -1.29 -14.20 7.73
C LEU A 104 -1.45 -15.26 6.64
N LYS A 105 -0.38 -15.99 6.33
CA LYS A 105 -0.44 -17.12 5.39
C LYS A 105 -1.32 -18.24 5.93
N HIS A 106 -1.19 -18.57 7.22
CA HIS A 106 -2.06 -19.55 7.88
C HIS A 106 -3.53 -19.12 7.86
N ILE A 107 -3.81 -17.84 8.14
CA ILE A 107 -5.14 -17.23 8.07
C ILE A 107 -5.75 -17.38 6.67
N GLN A 108 -4.97 -17.07 5.63
CA GLN A 108 -5.39 -17.21 4.24
C GLN A 108 -5.71 -18.67 3.92
N GLU A 109 -4.79 -19.59 4.21
CA GLU A 109 -4.91 -21.00 3.85
C GLU A 109 -6.08 -21.71 4.56
N LYS A 110 -6.30 -21.40 5.85
CA LYS A 110 -7.28 -22.10 6.68
C LYS A 110 -8.69 -21.53 6.63
N ALA A 111 -8.86 -20.23 6.39
CA ALA A 111 -10.19 -19.60 6.45
C ALA A 111 -10.54 -18.77 5.20
N PHE A 112 -9.54 -18.26 4.47
CA PHE A 112 -9.80 -17.34 3.35
C PHE A 112 -9.01 -17.73 2.07
N PRO A 113 -9.15 -18.97 1.58
CA PRO A 113 -8.40 -19.43 0.40
C PRO A 113 -8.80 -18.72 -0.90
N PHE A 114 -9.93 -17.99 -0.88
CA PHE A 114 -10.39 -17.15 -1.99
C PHE A 114 -9.66 -15.81 -2.08
N LEU A 115 -8.90 -15.41 -1.04
CA LEU A 115 -8.05 -14.23 -1.13
C LEU A 115 -6.81 -14.54 -1.95
N ASP A 116 -6.49 -13.63 -2.85
CA ASP A 116 -5.27 -13.69 -3.65
C ASP A 116 -4.02 -13.54 -2.77
N SER A 117 -3.00 -14.37 -3.05
CA SER A 117 -1.73 -14.34 -2.31
C SER A 117 -0.94 -13.07 -2.60
N GLU A 118 -1.04 -12.54 -3.81
CA GLU A 118 -0.39 -11.27 -4.18
C GLU A 118 -1.00 -10.12 -3.37
N PHE A 119 -2.33 -10.10 -3.20
CA PHE A 119 -3.01 -9.20 -2.29
C PHE A 119 -2.49 -9.30 -0.84
N MET A 120 -2.33 -10.51 -0.30
CA MET A 120 -1.83 -10.70 1.07
C MET A 120 -0.41 -10.14 1.24
N LEU A 121 0.47 -10.40 0.28
CA LEU A 121 1.83 -9.87 0.25
C LEU A 121 1.84 -8.33 0.18
N ALA A 122 1.01 -7.76 -0.70
CA ALA A 122 0.91 -6.31 -0.88
C ALA A 122 0.44 -5.59 0.40
N GLU A 123 -0.57 -6.12 1.10
CA GLU A 123 -1.02 -5.53 2.36
C GLU A 123 0.03 -5.70 3.47
N PHE A 124 0.74 -6.83 3.52
CA PHE A 124 1.81 -7.03 4.48
C PHE A 124 2.96 -6.03 4.29
N ILE A 125 3.43 -5.84 3.05
CA ILE A 125 4.44 -4.83 2.69
C ILE A 125 3.95 -3.43 3.06
N ARG A 126 2.69 -3.09 2.74
CA ARG A 126 2.09 -1.81 3.15
C ARG A 126 2.12 -1.63 4.67
N GLY A 127 1.86 -2.69 5.43
CA GLY A 127 1.97 -2.71 6.89
C GLY A 127 3.40 -2.43 7.38
N LEU A 128 4.41 -3.08 6.77
CA LEU A 128 5.83 -2.85 7.08
C LEU A 128 6.25 -1.40 6.82
N LEU A 129 5.87 -0.84 5.66
CA LEU A 129 6.18 0.53 5.28
C LEU A 129 5.58 1.53 6.27
N LYS A 130 4.32 1.34 6.69
CA LYS A 130 3.65 2.18 7.70
C LYS A 130 4.25 2.05 9.10
N ALA A 131 4.91 0.93 9.40
CA ALA A 131 5.63 0.71 10.65
C ALA A 131 7.10 1.18 10.61
N GLY A 132 7.57 1.70 9.47
CA GLY A 132 8.95 2.15 9.28
C GLY A 132 9.96 1.01 9.14
N LYS A 133 9.51 -0.21 8.80
CA LYS A 133 10.34 -1.40 8.63
C LYS A 133 10.88 -1.53 7.21
N PHE A 134 11.63 -0.53 6.76
CA PHE A 134 12.07 -0.41 5.36
C PHE A 134 13.00 -1.55 4.92
N SER A 135 14.00 -1.89 5.74
CA SER A 135 14.94 -2.99 5.44
C SER A 135 14.22 -4.33 5.26
N LEU A 136 13.25 -4.63 6.15
CA LEU A 136 12.44 -5.83 6.04
C LEU A 136 11.51 -5.76 4.81
N ALA A 137 10.88 -4.61 4.56
CA ALA A 137 10.03 -4.41 3.39
C ALA A 137 10.79 -4.67 2.08
N ARG A 138 12.06 -4.26 1.97
CA ARG A 138 12.92 -4.55 0.80
C ARG A 138 13.00 -6.04 0.50
N ASN A 139 13.16 -6.87 1.55
CA ASN A 139 13.26 -8.32 1.39
C ASN A 139 11.96 -8.94 0.85
N TYR A 140 10.80 -8.39 1.22
CA TYR A 140 9.49 -8.86 0.73
C TYR A 140 9.11 -8.28 -0.63
N LEU A 141 9.59 -7.09 -0.98
CA LEU A 141 9.38 -6.47 -2.30
C LEU A 141 10.04 -7.29 -3.43
N GLY A 142 11.20 -7.92 -3.15
CA GLY A 142 11.84 -8.87 -4.07
C GLY A 142 11.07 -10.16 -4.30
N GLY A 143 9.93 -10.33 -3.63
CA GLY A 143 9.12 -11.54 -3.63
C GLY A 143 9.56 -12.52 -2.54
N THR A 144 8.64 -13.43 -2.22
CA THR A 144 8.91 -14.62 -1.42
C THR A 144 9.00 -15.82 -2.35
N SER A 145 9.54 -16.94 -1.87
CA SER A 145 9.64 -18.19 -2.67
C SER A 145 8.31 -18.67 -3.26
N ALA A 146 7.16 -18.25 -2.70
CA ALA A 146 5.83 -18.68 -3.12
C ALA A 146 4.99 -17.60 -3.84
N VAL A 147 5.31 -16.32 -3.66
CA VAL A 147 4.52 -15.20 -4.22
C VAL A 147 5.40 -13.98 -4.44
N SER A 148 5.25 -13.35 -5.60
CA SER A 148 5.91 -12.09 -5.98
C SER A 148 4.88 -11.05 -6.43
N LEU A 149 5.25 -9.77 -6.34
CA LEU A 149 4.49 -8.67 -6.89
C LEU A 149 5.00 -8.34 -8.30
N SER A 150 4.13 -7.81 -9.17
CA SER A 150 4.62 -7.13 -10.37
C SER A 150 5.42 -5.88 -9.99
N THR A 151 6.40 -5.51 -10.83
CA THR A 151 7.21 -4.30 -10.63
C THR A 151 6.33 -3.07 -10.45
N GLU A 152 5.30 -2.90 -11.29
CA GLU A 152 4.36 -1.78 -11.23
C GLU A 152 3.60 -1.72 -9.88
N LYS A 153 3.16 -2.87 -9.33
CA LYS A 153 2.47 -2.89 -8.04
C LYS A 153 3.43 -2.58 -6.88
N ALA A 154 4.65 -3.11 -6.93
CA ALA A 154 5.69 -2.84 -5.96
C ALA A 154 6.04 -1.34 -5.93
N GLU A 155 6.23 -0.72 -7.10
CA GLU A 155 6.46 0.72 -7.26
C GLU A 155 5.30 1.53 -6.70
N ASN A 156 4.07 1.20 -7.07
CA ASN A 156 2.88 1.89 -6.58
C ASN A 156 2.75 1.83 -5.05
N LEU A 157 3.08 0.70 -4.42
CA LEU A 157 3.08 0.58 -2.95
C LEU A 157 4.11 1.50 -2.30
N VAL A 158 5.33 1.52 -2.84
CA VAL A 158 6.43 2.35 -2.34
C VAL A 158 6.10 3.84 -2.49
N VAL A 159 5.65 4.25 -3.68
CA VAL A 159 5.25 5.64 -3.98
C VAL A 159 4.09 6.08 -3.08
N GLN A 160 3.06 5.26 -2.90
CA GLN A 160 1.94 5.59 -2.01
C GLN A 160 2.40 5.77 -0.57
N ALA A 161 3.26 4.88 -0.06
CA ALA A 161 3.78 5.01 1.31
C ALA A 161 4.66 6.26 1.48
N ALA A 162 5.52 6.56 0.51
CA ALA A 162 6.33 7.77 0.50
C ALA A 162 5.47 9.03 0.52
N ARG A 163 4.42 9.09 -0.32
CA ARG A 163 3.45 10.21 -0.35
C ARG A 163 2.70 10.37 0.97
N GLU A 164 2.25 9.26 1.58
CA GLU A 164 1.59 9.30 2.88
C GLU A 164 2.49 9.95 3.96
N TYR A 165 3.77 9.55 4.02
CA TYR A 165 4.73 10.17 4.92
C TYR A 165 4.99 11.64 4.58
N PHE A 166 5.30 11.93 3.31
CA PHE A 166 5.65 13.27 2.85
C PHE A 166 4.53 14.27 3.13
N PHE A 167 3.28 13.94 2.80
CA PHE A 167 2.14 14.83 3.04
C PHE A 167 1.69 14.91 4.50
N SER A 168 2.18 14.01 5.37
CA SER A 168 1.97 14.10 6.82
C SER A 168 3.00 14.99 7.53
N ALA A 169 4.08 15.39 6.84
CA ALA A 169 5.14 16.21 7.41
C ALA A 169 4.63 17.61 7.80
N SER A 170 4.84 17.98 9.06
CA SER A 170 4.49 19.32 9.59
C SER A 170 5.57 20.37 9.31
N THR A 171 6.80 19.95 9.00
CA THR A 171 7.97 20.81 8.74
C THR A 171 8.89 20.17 7.71
N LEU A 172 9.74 20.95 7.03
CA LEU A 172 10.67 20.45 6.00
C LEU A 172 11.84 19.60 6.53
N SER A 173 12.02 19.53 7.84
CA SER A 173 13.11 18.80 8.51
C SER A 173 12.63 17.69 9.46
N CYS A 174 11.35 17.31 9.42
CA CYS A 174 10.83 16.28 10.31
C CYS A 174 11.19 14.86 9.84
N ASN A 175 11.08 13.91 10.76
CA ASN A 175 11.41 12.50 10.55
C ASN A 175 10.57 11.86 9.42
N GLU A 176 9.36 12.36 9.18
CA GLU A 176 8.47 11.87 8.12
C GLU A 176 9.06 12.07 6.72
N ILE A 177 9.80 13.16 6.49
CA ILE A 177 10.49 13.38 5.21
C ILE A 177 11.62 12.38 5.02
N TRP A 178 12.36 12.09 6.09
CA TRP A 178 13.36 11.03 6.06
C TRP A 178 12.73 9.67 5.75
N LYS A 179 11.62 9.31 6.42
CA LYS A 179 10.86 8.08 6.13
C LYS A 179 10.37 8.01 4.69
N ALA A 180 9.91 9.13 4.13
CA ALA A 180 9.48 9.19 2.73
C ALA A 180 10.64 8.89 1.77
N ARG A 181 11.83 9.47 2.02
CA ARG A 181 13.05 9.16 1.25
C ARG A 181 13.46 7.70 1.39
N GLU A 182 13.39 7.14 2.60
CA GLU A 182 13.70 5.73 2.84
C GLU A 182 12.76 4.78 2.10
N CYS A 183 11.46 5.12 1.98
CA CYS A 183 10.56 4.38 1.11
C CYS A 183 11.06 4.38 -0.35
N LEU A 184 11.37 5.55 -0.90
CA LEU A 184 11.78 5.69 -2.31
C LEU A 184 13.12 4.98 -2.59
N ASN A 185 14.05 5.00 -1.63
CA ASN A 185 15.32 4.27 -1.68
C ASN A 185 15.16 2.73 -1.74
N LEU A 186 13.94 2.19 -1.59
CA LEU A 186 13.70 0.76 -1.78
C LEU A 186 13.77 0.33 -3.24
N LEU A 187 13.40 1.22 -4.17
CA LEU A 187 13.33 0.95 -5.62
C LEU A 187 13.92 2.13 -6.43
N PRO A 188 15.21 2.45 -6.27
CA PRO A 188 15.80 3.69 -6.79
C PRO A 188 15.83 3.80 -8.32
N ASN A 189 15.71 2.69 -9.04
CA ASN A 189 15.82 2.67 -10.50
C ASN A 189 14.48 2.93 -11.22
N SER A 190 13.38 3.14 -10.47
CA SER A 190 12.07 3.38 -11.06
C SER A 190 11.85 4.85 -11.41
N ILE A 191 11.34 5.11 -12.61
CA ILE A 191 11.02 6.48 -13.08
C ILE A 191 9.98 7.13 -12.16
N SER A 192 8.96 6.38 -11.73
CA SER A 192 7.92 6.87 -10.83
C SER A 192 8.48 7.25 -9.45
N VAL A 193 9.42 6.45 -8.95
CA VAL A 193 10.12 6.72 -7.68
C VAL A 193 11.03 7.93 -7.79
N GLN A 194 11.73 8.08 -8.92
CA GLN A 194 12.59 9.24 -9.16
C GLN A 194 11.77 10.53 -9.21
N ALA A 195 10.61 10.52 -9.91
CA ALA A 195 9.73 11.69 -9.96
C ALA A 195 9.28 12.16 -8.56
N GLU A 196 8.96 11.22 -7.66
CA GLU A 196 8.64 11.58 -6.27
C GLU A 196 9.86 12.08 -5.48
N THR A 197 11.04 11.49 -5.73
CA THR A 197 12.29 11.93 -5.11
C THR A 197 12.62 13.36 -5.53
N ASP A 198 12.45 13.66 -6.81
CA ASP A 198 12.68 14.99 -7.39
C ASP A 198 11.75 16.03 -6.76
N ILE A 199 10.46 15.71 -6.56
CA ILE A 199 9.52 16.59 -5.86
C ILE A 199 9.97 16.84 -4.41
N ILE A 200 10.37 15.79 -3.68
CA ILE A 200 10.84 15.94 -2.30
C ILE A 200 12.10 16.82 -2.27
N ASP A 201 13.04 16.64 -3.19
CA ASP A 201 14.27 17.45 -3.29
C ASP A 201 13.98 18.91 -3.66
N ALA A 202 13.07 19.14 -4.61
CA ALA A 202 12.63 20.47 -4.98
C ALA A 202 12.11 21.23 -3.74
N LEU A 203 11.22 20.59 -2.97
CA LEU A 203 10.56 21.23 -1.83
C LEU A 203 11.44 21.37 -0.59
N THR A 204 12.29 20.39 -0.33
CA THR A 204 13.04 20.32 0.95
C THR A 204 14.44 20.90 0.85
N VAL A 205 15.02 20.98 -0.35
CA VAL A 205 16.40 21.46 -0.56
C VAL A 205 16.42 22.70 -1.43
N ARG A 206 15.83 22.64 -2.63
CA ARG A 206 16.01 23.68 -3.65
C ARG A 206 15.18 24.95 -3.38
N LEU A 207 13.90 24.80 -3.05
CA LEU A 207 13.04 25.95 -2.73
C LEU A 207 13.56 26.72 -1.49
N PRO A 208 13.93 26.07 -0.37
CA PRO A 208 14.45 26.78 0.80
C PRO A 208 15.75 27.52 0.50
N TYR A 209 16.62 26.97 -0.35
CA TYR A 209 17.83 27.66 -0.81
C TYR A 209 17.51 28.95 -1.57
N LEU A 210 16.42 28.97 -2.34
CA LEU A 210 15.89 30.14 -3.03
C LEU A 210 14.97 31.01 -2.14
N GLY A 211 14.98 30.80 -0.82
CA GLY A 211 14.22 31.61 0.14
C GLY A 211 12.71 31.37 0.14
N VAL A 212 12.23 30.32 -0.54
CA VAL A 212 10.81 29.94 -0.56
C VAL A 212 10.61 28.65 0.22
N THR A 213 9.65 28.62 1.13
CA THR A 213 9.30 27.42 1.87
C THR A 213 7.82 27.11 1.68
N ILE A 214 7.52 25.93 1.13
CA ILE A 214 6.16 25.44 0.93
C ILE A 214 6.06 24.08 1.62
N LEU A 215 5.09 23.91 2.52
CA LEU A 215 4.88 22.63 3.18
C LEU A 215 4.31 21.61 2.19
N PRO A 216 4.61 20.31 2.35
CA PRO A 216 4.10 19.25 1.47
C PRO A 216 2.57 19.29 1.29
N VAL A 217 1.83 19.55 2.37
CA VAL A 217 0.36 19.66 2.33
C VAL A 217 -0.13 20.85 1.51
N GLN A 218 0.61 21.96 1.49
CA GLN A 218 0.30 23.13 0.68
C GLN A 218 0.60 22.86 -0.79
N PHE A 219 1.75 22.24 -1.07
CA PHE A 219 2.11 21.84 -2.43
C PHE A 219 1.09 20.89 -3.05
N ARG A 220 0.49 19.99 -2.26
CA ARG A 220 -0.60 19.12 -2.72
C ARG A 220 -1.81 19.88 -3.30
N GLN A 221 -2.01 21.14 -2.90
CA GLN A 221 -3.11 21.99 -3.36
C GLN A 221 -2.75 22.80 -4.61
N VAL A 222 -1.46 22.88 -4.96
CA VAL A 222 -0.97 23.57 -6.14
C VAL A 222 -1.36 22.78 -7.37
N LYS A 223 -2.11 23.41 -8.28
CA LYS A 223 -2.56 22.78 -9.54
C LYS A 223 -1.55 22.95 -10.67
N ASP A 224 -0.86 24.08 -10.66
CA ASP A 224 0.10 24.47 -11.68
C ASP A 224 1.49 24.65 -11.02
N PRO A 225 2.46 23.76 -11.29
CA PRO A 225 3.82 23.90 -10.74
C PRO A 225 4.48 25.24 -11.05
N MET A 226 4.03 25.94 -12.10
CA MET A 226 4.48 27.28 -12.42
C MET A 226 4.15 28.32 -11.33
N GLU A 227 3.11 28.09 -10.51
CA GLU A 227 2.80 28.94 -9.35
C GLU A 227 3.96 28.97 -8.36
N VAL A 228 4.58 27.81 -8.11
CA VAL A 228 5.75 27.69 -7.24
C VAL A 228 6.92 28.48 -7.82
N ILE A 229 7.15 28.38 -9.13
CA ILE A 229 8.21 29.14 -9.79
C ILE A 229 7.96 30.64 -9.74
N ARG A 230 6.70 31.08 -9.91
CA ARG A 230 6.33 32.50 -9.75
C ARG A 230 6.65 33.00 -8.34
N MET A 231 6.34 32.22 -7.31
CA MET A 231 6.66 32.58 -5.92
C MET A 231 8.17 32.80 -5.74
N VAL A 232 9.01 31.91 -6.29
CA VAL A 232 10.48 32.06 -6.24
C VAL A 232 10.93 33.37 -6.88
N ILE A 233 10.46 33.67 -8.09
CA ILE A 233 10.83 34.89 -8.82
C ILE A 233 10.44 36.16 -8.05
N THR A 234 9.27 36.16 -7.39
CA THR A 234 8.77 37.32 -6.63
C THR A 234 9.37 37.45 -5.23
N SER A 235 9.91 36.37 -4.67
CA SER A 235 10.35 36.32 -3.26
C SER A 235 11.68 37.03 -3.00
N GLN A 236 12.61 37.03 -3.95
CA GLN A 236 13.92 37.67 -3.79
C GLN A 236 14.15 38.76 -4.84
N THR A 237 14.47 39.96 -4.37
CA THR A 237 15.13 40.99 -5.19
C THR A 237 16.48 40.45 -5.65
N GLY A 238 16.59 40.05 -6.92
CA GLY A 238 17.78 39.38 -7.46
C GLY A 238 17.61 37.89 -7.79
N ALA A 239 16.42 37.28 -7.58
CA ALA A 239 16.15 35.87 -7.92
C ALA A 239 16.51 35.50 -9.38
N TYR A 240 16.41 36.47 -10.30
CA TYR A 240 16.80 36.32 -11.70
C TYR A 240 18.30 36.06 -11.93
N LEU A 241 19.13 36.25 -10.91
CA LEU A 241 20.56 35.92 -10.92
C LEU A 241 20.80 34.42 -10.73
N HIS A 242 19.89 33.71 -10.05
CA HIS A 242 19.91 32.26 -9.82
C HIS A 242 19.06 31.50 -10.85
N PHE A 243 19.21 31.88 -12.12
CA PHE A 243 18.36 31.38 -13.20
C PHE A 243 18.51 29.87 -13.43
N GLU A 244 19.74 29.35 -13.33
CA GLU A 244 20.01 27.91 -13.49
C GLU A 244 19.34 27.10 -12.36
N GLU A 245 19.38 27.61 -11.13
CA GLU A 245 18.75 26.98 -9.97
C GLU A 245 17.21 26.99 -10.08
N ILE A 246 16.63 28.06 -10.63
CA ILE A 246 15.19 28.14 -10.91
C ILE A 246 14.78 27.13 -11.98
N ILE A 247 15.56 27.00 -13.05
CA ILE A 247 15.34 25.99 -14.09
C ILE A 247 15.41 24.59 -13.48
N ASP A 248 16.37 24.33 -12.60
CA ASP A 248 16.52 23.03 -11.97
C ASP A 248 15.33 22.70 -11.05
N VAL A 249 14.81 23.66 -10.29
CA VAL A 249 13.54 23.46 -9.55
C VAL A 249 12.40 23.12 -10.49
N ALA A 250 12.28 23.85 -11.60
CA ALA A 250 11.22 23.60 -12.57
C ALA A 250 11.34 22.18 -13.19
N LYS A 251 12.56 21.69 -13.43
CA LYS A 251 12.86 20.31 -13.90
C LYS A 251 12.38 19.28 -12.89
N LEU A 252 12.74 19.48 -11.63
CA LEU A 252 12.35 18.57 -10.56
C LEU A 252 10.83 18.55 -10.31
N LEU A 253 10.13 19.65 -10.59
CA LEU A 253 8.66 19.72 -10.53
C LEU A 253 7.97 19.16 -11.78
N GLY A 254 8.72 18.66 -12.77
CA GLY A 254 8.17 17.99 -13.94
C GLY A 254 7.58 18.92 -15.00
N LEU A 255 8.00 20.20 -15.05
CA LEU A 255 7.61 21.09 -16.15
C LEU A 255 8.18 20.58 -17.49
N ARG A 256 7.54 20.91 -18.62
CA ARG A 256 7.96 20.43 -19.95
C ARG A 256 9.04 21.31 -20.55
N SER A 257 9.87 20.75 -21.43
CA SER A 257 10.99 21.44 -22.11
C SER A 257 10.58 22.82 -22.68
N GLU A 258 9.40 22.92 -23.28
CA GLU A 258 8.84 24.16 -23.83
C GLU A 258 8.56 25.25 -22.79
N GLU A 259 8.18 24.88 -21.57
CA GLU A 259 7.89 25.84 -20.50
C GLU A 259 9.17 26.51 -20.02
N TYR A 260 10.29 25.78 -19.95
CA TYR A 260 11.61 26.37 -19.68
C TYR A 260 12.10 27.26 -20.83
N GLN A 261 11.87 26.85 -22.08
CA GLN A 261 12.26 27.68 -23.22
C GLN A 261 11.48 28.99 -23.23
N ARG A 262 10.17 28.97 -22.93
CA ARG A 262 9.37 30.19 -22.75
C ARG A 262 9.88 31.05 -21.58
N MET A 263 10.34 30.46 -20.48
CA MET A 263 11.00 31.24 -19.41
C MET A 263 12.29 31.90 -19.89
N ARG A 264 13.09 31.20 -20.69
CA ARG A 264 14.34 31.70 -21.26
C ARG A 264 14.11 32.82 -22.27
N GLU A 265 13.08 32.71 -23.10
CA GLU A 265 12.66 33.73 -24.08
C GLU A 265 12.03 34.97 -23.41
N ARG A 266 11.28 34.81 -22.32
CA ARG A 266 10.73 35.95 -21.58
C ARG A 266 11.79 36.79 -20.86
N ARG A 267 13.01 36.26 -20.67
CA ARG A 267 14.17 36.99 -20.17
C ARG A 267 14.80 37.89 -21.25
N THR A 268 14.68 37.54 -22.53
CA THR A 268 15.27 38.33 -23.64
C THR A 268 14.36 39.45 -24.13
N LEU A 269 13.10 39.48 -23.70
CA LEU A 269 12.25 40.66 -23.85
C LEU A 269 12.55 41.63 -22.71
N PRO A 270 12.98 42.88 -22.99
CA PRO A 270 13.14 43.87 -21.94
C PRO A 270 11.80 44.02 -21.23
N VAL A 271 11.81 43.95 -19.90
CA VAL A 271 10.67 44.32 -19.06
C VAL A 271 10.36 45.77 -19.39
N ARG A 272 9.45 45.98 -20.35
CA ARG A 272 8.88 47.30 -20.64
C ARG A 272 8.04 47.67 -19.42
N GLY A 273 8.66 48.44 -18.52
CA GLY A 273 7.97 49.10 -17.42
C GLY A 273 8.35 48.58 -16.04
N CYS A 274 9.59 48.82 -15.61
CA CYS A 274 9.85 49.22 -14.22
C CYS A 274 10.89 50.33 -14.27
N VAL A 275 10.37 51.56 -14.13
CA VAL A 275 11.14 52.78 -13.93
C VAL A 275 11.81 52.66 -12.56
N LEU A 276 13.13 52.85 -12.54
CA LEU A 276 13.90 53.21 -11.35
C LEU A 276 13.30 54.48 -10.74
N ILE A 277 12.69 54.36 -9.55
CA ILE A 277 12.81 55.33 -8.45
C ILE A 277 12.88 54.52 -7.16
#